data_AF-D1PJ60-F1
#
_entry.id   AF-D1PJ60-F1
#
_cell.length_a   1.000
_cell.length_b   1.000
_cell.length_c   1.000
_cell.angle_alpha   90.00
_cell.angle_beta   90.00
_cell.angle_gamma   90.00
#
_symmetry.space_group_name_H-M   'P 1'
#
loop_
_entity.id
_entity.type
_entity.pdbx_description
1 polymer ?
#
loop_
_entity_poly.entity_id
_entity_poly.type
_entity_poly.pdbx_seq_one_letter_code
_entity_poly.pdbx_strand_id
1 'polypeptide(L)'
;MNLTNEQIGQRIKEVRTEKNITQTQLAKFLGKSLRTVQSYESGESRIFFDTVCSIANFLGVTPSYLLGFEEPQLQLNSLSDVIAVLYELNKKKELHFDVDIKHEQNDDGNFTASLIFRADNPDASLNGTLCYLLENFSSARTWSEEYWHNPKQMKSWMQENTAQYAGTPLTDKPLYSADLSKYSLAELKTMTKEQLENLK
;
A
#
# COMPACT_ATOMS: atom_id res chain seq x y z
N MET A 1 -4.09 19.32 13.30
CA MET A 1 -3.37 20.62 13.33
C MET A 1 -2.93 20.95 11.91
N ASN A 2 -3.04 22.21 11.46
CA ASN A 2 -2.47 22.63 10.17
C ASN A 2 -1.04 23.13 10.41
N LEU A 3 -0.06 22.59 9.67
CA LEU A 3 1.34 23.02 9.74
C LEU A 3 1.55 24.44 9.21
N THR A 4 2.58 25.13 9.69
CA THR A 4 3.04 26.41 9.13
C THR A 4 3.79 26.19 7.80
N ASN A 5 3.94 27.24 6.99
CA ASN A 5 4.74 27.17 5.74
C ASN A 5 6.18 26.71 6.01
N GLU A 6 6.78 27.17 7.12
CA GLU A 6 8.12 26.77 7.54
C GLU A 6 8.19 25.28 7.86
N GLN A 7 7.20 24.74 8.58
CA GLN A 7 7.14 23.31 8.89
C GLN A 7 6.96 22.45 7.63
N ILE A 8 6.14 22.90 6.68
CA ILE A 8 5.97 22.21 5.39
C ILE A 8 7.27 22.27 4.57
N GLY A 9 7.90 23.45 4.49
CA GLY A 9 9.17 23.66 3.81
C GLY A 9 10.29 22.78 4.37
N GLN A 10 10.38 22.69 5.70
CA GLN A 10 11.35 21.86 6.38
C GLN A 10 11.13 20.37 6.10
N ARG A 11 9.88 19.89 6.05
CA ARG A 11 9.56 18.52 5.63
C ARG A 11 9.96 18.23 4.18
N ILE A 12 9.70 19.16 3.26
CA ILE A 12 10.12 19.03 1.85
C ILE A 12 11.65 18.88 1.78
N LYS A 13 12.38 19.73 2.51
CA LYS A 13 13.83 19.69 2.59
C LYS A 13 14.34 18.35 3.13
N GLU A 14 13.74 17.86 4.22
CA GLU A 14 14.10 16.58 4.85
C GLU A 14 13.98 15.42 3.85
N VAL A 15 12.80 15.22 3.25
CA VAL A 15 12.57 14.15 2.26
C VAL A 15 13.52 14.29 1.07
N ARG A 16 13.70 15.51 0.57
CA ARG A 16 14.61 15.77 -0.55
C ARG A 16 16.04 15.36 -0.21
N THR A 17 16.54 15.72 0.97
CA THR A 17 17.90 15.38 1.41
C THR A 17 18.07 13.89 1.66
N GLU A 18 17.07 13.21 2.22
CA GLU A 18 17.08 11.75 2.42
C GLU A 18 17.22 10.99 1.11
N LYS A 19 16.62 11.53 0.04
CA LYS A 19 16.69 10.97 -1.31
C LYS A 19 17.91 11.43 -2.11
N ASN A 20 18.84 12.15 -1.50
CA ASN A 20 20.01 12.74 -2.16
C ASN A 20 19.66 13.63 -3.37
N ILE A 21 18.48 14.26 -3.35
CA ILE A 21 18.03 15.18 -4.40
C ILE A 21 18.53 16.59 -4.05
N THR A 22 19.00 17.35 -5.04
CA THR A 22 19.42 18.75 -4.86
C THR A 22 18.25 19.73 -5.05
N GLN A 23 18.33 20.92 -4.45
CA GLN A 23 17.33 21.98 -4.68
C GLN A 23 17.24 22.35 -6.17
N THR A 24 18.35 22.30 -6.90
CA THR A 24 18.41 22.55 -8.35
C THR A 24 17.62 21.51 -9.16
N GLN A 25 17.71 20.23 -8.78
CA GLN A 25 16.92 19.17 -9.44
C GLN A 25 15.43 19.35 -9.19
N LEU A 26 15.03 19.66 -7.94
CA LEU A 26 13.64 19.96 -7.63
C LEU A 26 13.13 21.20 -8.39
N ALA A 27 13.93 22.26 -8.45
CA ALA A 27 13.59 23.48 -9.18
C ALA A 27 13.38 23.22 -10.68
N LYS A 28 14.27 22.43 -11.28
CA LYS A 28 14.17 22.01 -12.67
C LYS A 28 12.89 21.21 -12.93
N PHE A 29 12.54 20.27 -12.06
CA PHE A 29 11.30 19.50 -12.18
C PHE A 29 10.05 20.39 -12.11
N LEU A 30 10.02 21.35 -11.18
CA LEU A 30 8.87 22.24 -10.99
C LEU A 30 8.77 23.35 -12.06
N GLY A 31 9.78 23.50 -12.93
CA GLY A 31 9.87 24.67 -13.83
C GLY A 31 9.99 25.99 -13.05
N LYS A 32 10.68 25.99 -11.91
CA LYS A 32 10.86 27.16 -11.03
C LYS A 32 12.34 27.52 -10.88
N SER A 33 12.62 28.72 -10.39
CA SER A 33 13.99 29.12 -10.07
C SER A 33 14.50 28.41 -8.81
N LEU A 34 15.83 28.27 -8.68
CA LEU A 34 16.46 27.77 -7.44
C LEU A 34 16.03 28.59 -6.22
N ARG A 35 15.95 29.92 -6.37
CA ARG A 35 15.50 30.83 -5.30
C ARG A 35 14.07 30.55 -4.85
N THR A 36 13.19 30.19 -5.78
CA THR A 36 11.80 29.81 -5.44
C THR A 36 11.76 28.57 -4.56
N VAL A 37 12.53 27.53 -4.91
CA VAL A 37 12.61 26.30 -4.09
C VAL A 37 13.24 26.57 -2.73
N GLN A 38 14.28 27.41 -2.65
CA GLN A 38 14.87 27.84 -1.38
C GLN A 38 13.85 28.55 -0.49
N SER A 39 13.04 29.44 -1.07
CA SER A 39 11.98 30.18 -0.36
C SER A 39 10.84 29.26 0.09
N TYR A 40 10.55 28.19 -0.65
CA TYR A 40 9.63 27.14 -0.20
C TYR A 40 10.19 26.37 0.99
N GLU A 41 11.44 25.91 0.93
CA GLU A 41 12.07 25.11 2.00
C GLU A 41 12.32 25.92 3.29
N SER A 42 12.49 27.24 3.20
CA SER A 42 12.61 28.12 4.37
C SER A 42 11.27 28.63 4.92
N GLY A 43 10.16 28.38 4.23
CA GLY A 43 8.84 28.91 4.59
C GLY A 43 8.62 30.40 4.32
N GLU A 44 9.58 31.09 3.70
CA GLU A 44 9.46 32.50 3.31
C GLU A 44 8.31 32.72 2.32
N SER A 45 8.14 31.79 1.37
CA SER A 45 7.03 31.80 0.41
C SER A 45 5.97 30.78 0.77
N ARG A 46 4.69 31.16 0.63
CA ARG A 46 3.57 30.21 0.71
C ARG A 46 3.64 29.23 -0.47
N ILE A 47 3.47 27.95 -0.16
CA ILE A 47 3.39 26.88 -1.16
C ILE A 47 1.91 26.60 -1.44
N PHE A 48 1.48 26.75 -2.70
CA PHE A 48 0.13 26.38 -3.11
C PHE A 48 -0.04 24.86 -3.16
N PHE A 49 -1.27 24.39 -2.94
CA PHE A 49 -1.57 22.95 -2.88
C PHE A 49 -1.10 22.18 -4.12
N ASP A 50 -1.33 22.71 -5.32
CA ASP A 50 -0.87 22.08 -6.57
C ASP A 50 0.65 21.93 -6.64
N THR A 51 1.38 22.90 -6.08
CA THR A 51 2.85 22.83 -5.97
C THR A 51 3.24 21.78 -4.95
N VAL A 52 2.55 21.67 -3.81
CA VAL A 52 2.78 20.60 -2.82
C VAL A 52 2.57 19.23 -3.46
N CYS A 53 1.49 19.05 -4.22
CA CYS A 53 1.22 17.81 -4.95
C CYS A 53 2.32 17.47 -5.95
N SER A 54 2.80 18.46 -6.70
CA SER A 54 3.90 18.28 -7.66
C SER A 54 5.21 17.89 -6.96
N ILE A 55 5.52 18.53 -5.82
CA ILE A 55 6.69 18.20 -5.00
C ILE A 55 6.56 16.79 -4.42
N ALA A 56 5.40 16.45 -3.86
CA ALA A 56 5.13 15.15 -3.27
C ALA A 56 5.32 14.02 -4.30
N ASN A 57 4.75 14.20 -5.50
CA ASN A 57 4.89 13.26 -6.60
C ASN A 57 6.35 13.05 -7.01
N PHE A 58 7.12 14.14 -7.16
CA PHE A 58 8.54 14.05 -7.51
C PHE A 58 9.39 13.40 -6.42
N LEU A 59 9.06 13.65 -5.16
CA LEU A 59 9.75 13.08 -4.02
C LEU A 59 9.25 11.66 -3.67
N GLY A 60 8.20 11.16 -4.31
CA GLY A 60 7.62 9.84 -4.03
C GLY A 60 7.01 9.76 -2.63
N VAL A 61 6.31 10.79 -2.18
CA VAL A 61 5.55 10.82 -0.91
C VAL A 61 4.15 11.35 -1.16
N THR A 62 3.26 11.24 -0.17
CA THR A 62 1.91 11.81 -0.29
C THR A 62 1.92 13.31 0.01
N PRO A 63 1.00 14.10 -0.59
CA PRO A 63 0.82 15.50 -0.20
C PRO A 63 0.42 15.62 1.28
N SER A 64 -0.36 14.67 1.79
CA SER A 64 -0.78 14.59 3.18
C SER A 64 0.39 14.53 4.15
N TYR A 65 1.41 13.74 3.82
CA TYR A 65 2.64 13.64 4.61
C TYR A 65 3.40 14.97 4.69
N LEU A 66 3.54 15.67 3.55
CA LEU A 66 4.20 16.98 3.51
C LEU A 66 3.41 18.04 4.29
N LEU A 67 2.08 17.97 4.25
CA LEU A 67 1.18 18.86 4.98
C LEU A 67 1.03 18.50 6.46
N GLY A 68 1.59 17.38 6.90
CA GLY A 68 1.56 16.94 8.30
C GLY A 68 0.23 16.36 8.74
N PHE A 69 -0.62 15.94 7.80
CA PHE A 69 -1.79 15.13 8.16
C PHE A 69 -1.32 13.76 8.62
N GLU A 70 -1.88 13.27 9.72
CA GLU A 70 -1.71 11.88 10.12
C GLU A 70 -2.35 11.01 9.04
N GLU A 71 -1.53 10.17 8.40
CA GLU A 71 -2.08 9.12 7.55
C GLU A 71 -2.80 8.10 8.47
N PRO A 72 -4.02 7.68 8.13
CA PRO A 72 -4.71 6.66 8.90
C PRO A 72 -3.85 5.41 8.95
N GLN A 73 -3.28 5.11 10.11
CA GLN A 73 -2.56 3.87 10.32
C GLN A 73 -3.59 2.81 10.69
N LEU A 74 -3.63 1.73 9.90
CA LEU A 74 -4.37 0.53 10.29
C LEU A 74 -3.72 -0.01 11.57
N GLN A 75 -4.43 0.09 12.69
CA GLN A 75 -4.00 -0.50 13.96
C GLN A 75 -4.65 -1.87 14.11
N LEU A 76 -3.83 -2.91 14.25
CA LEU A 76 -4.29 -4.26 14.54
C LEU A 76 -4.06 -4.53 16.02
N ASN A 77 -5.10 -4.37 16.84
CA ASN A 77 -5.02 -4.47 18.29
C ASN A 77 -5.48 -5.84 18.81
N SER A 78 -6.11 -6.65 17.96
CA SER A 78 -6.68 -7.95 18.29
C SER A 78 -6.64 -8.91 17.10
N LEU A 79 -6.83 -10.20 17.37
CA LEU A 79 -6.98 -11.19 16.31
C LEU A 79 -8.21 -10.93 15.43
N SER A 80 -9.26 -10.30 15.98
CA SER A 80 -10.44 -9.89 15.21
C SER A 80 -10.09 -8.90 14.10
N ASP A 81 -9.12 -8.01 14.34
CA ASP A 81 -8.65 -7.06 13.32
C ASP A 81 -7.90 -7.79 12.20
N VAL A 82 -7.13 -8.83 12.53
CA VAL A 82 -6.46 -9.69 11.54
C VAL A 82 -7.50 -10.45 10.70
N ILE A 83 -8.55 -10.98 11.32
CA ILE A 83 -9.66 -11.63 10.61
C ILE A 83 -10.34 -10.64 9.65
N ALA A 84 -10.56 -9.39 10.08
CA ALA A 84 -11.13 -8.35 9.23
C ALA A 84 -10.24 -8.04 8.03
N VAL A 85 -8.91 -7.99 8.20
CA VAL A 85 -7.96 -7.82 7.08
C VAL A 85 -8.04 -8.97 6.09
N LEU A 86 -8.05 -10.22 6.56
CA LEU A 86 -8.18 -11.39 5.68
C LEU A 86 -9.50 -11.38 4.92
N TYR A 87 -10.59 -10.99 5.58
CA TYR A 87 -11.91 -10.85 4.95
C TYR A 87 -11.94 -9.74 3.89
N GLU A 88 -11.42 -8.55 4.22
CA GLU A 88 -11.31 -7.44 3.26
C GLU A 88 -10.44 -7.83 2.07
N LEU A 89 -9.31 -8.48 2.29
CA LEU A 89 -8.44 -8.94 1.21
C LEU A 89 -9.16 -9.94 0.29
N ASN A 90 -9.85 -10.93 0.87
CA ASN A 90 -10.55 -11.96 0.11
C ASN A 90 -11.70 -11.41 -0.74
N LYS A 91 -12.33 -10.31 -0.31
CA LYS A 91 -13.42 -9.69 -1.07
C LYS A 91 -12.93 -8.92 -2.30
N LYS A 92 -11.65 -8.59 -2.42
CA LYS A 92 -11.18 -7.74 -3.54
C LYS A 92 -11.14 -8.53 -4.84
N LYS A 93 -11.75 -8.00 -5.89
CA LYS A 93 -11.87 -8.64 -7.20
C LYS A 93 -10.53 -8.79 -7.90
N GLU A 94 -9.67 -7.79 -7.77
CA GLU A 94 -8.39 -7.72 -8.47
C GLU A 94 -7.30 -8.60 -7.83
N LEU A 95 -7.57 -9.16 -6.64
CA LEU A 95 -6.64 -10.00 -5.88
C LEU A 95 -7.23 -11.38 -5.63
N HIS A 96 -6.36 -12.39 -5.66
CA HIS A 96 -6.70 -13.75 -5.27
C HIS A 96 -5.53 -14.39 -4.54
N PHE A 97 -5.84 -15.05 -3.43
CA PHE A 97 -4.86 -15.87 -2.73
C PHE A 97 -5.44 -17.23 -2.42
N ASP A 98 -4.57 -18.24 -2.49
CA ASP A 98 -4.83 -19.56 -1.94
C ASP A 98 -4.28 -19.63 -0.52
N VAL A 99 -4.82 -20.53 0.30
CA VAL A 99 -4.28 -20.82 1.64
C VAL A 99 -3.69 -22.22 1.60
N ASP A 100 -2.40 -22.31 1.89
CA ASP A 100 -1.66 -23.58 1.97
C ASP A 100 -1.31 -23.87 3.42
N ILE A 101 -1.71 -25.04 3.91
CA ILE A 101 -1.46 -25.50 5.27
C ILE A 101 -0.56 -26.73 5.20
N LYS A 102 0.63 -26.66 5.80
CA LYS A 102 1.58 -27.77 5.86
C LYS A 102 1.78 -28.21 7.30
N HIS A 103 1.36 -29.43 7.60
CA HIS A 103 1.65 -30.09 8.87
C HIS A 103 3.01 -30.78 8.78
N GLU A 104 3.86 -30.62 9.79
CA GLU A 104 5.02 -31.51 9.94
C GLU A 104 4.55 -32.92 10.31
N GLN A 105 5.41 -33.93 10.14
CA GLN A 105 5.03 -35.30 10.50
C GLN A 105 4.79 -35.39 12.00
N ASN A 106 3.63 -35.95 12.35
CA ASN A 106 3.01 -36.01 13.67
C ASN A 106 2.23 -34.74 14.00
N ASP A 107 0.96 -34.90 14.33
CA ASP A 107 0.00 -33.83 14.61
C ASP A 107 0.23 -33.22 16.01
N ASP A 108 1.44 -32.72 16.26
CA ASP A 108 1.90 -32.13 17.53
C ASP A 108 1.65 -30.61 17.60
N GLY A 109 0.82 -30.08 16.70
CA GLY A 109 0.51 -28.67 16.60
C GLY A 109 1.58 -27.85 15.88
N ASN A 110 2.63 -28.48 15.35
CA ASN A 110 3.63 -27.82 14.53
C ASN A 110 3.21 -27.84 13.05
N PHE A 111 2.48 -26.81 12.64
CA PHE A 111 2.08 -26.61 11.25
C PHE A 111 2.32 -25.17 10.80
N THR A 112 2.45 -24.99 9.49
CA THR A 112 2.61 -23.67 8.86
C THR A 112 1.40 -23.37 7.99
N ALA A 113 1.07 -22.08 7.90
CA ALA A 113 0.05 -21.56 7.00
C ALA A 113 0.67 -20.48 6.12
N SER A 114 0.34 -20.49 4.83
CA SER A 114 0.81 -19.51 3.86
C SER A 114 -0.34 -18.97 3.03
N LEU A 115 -0.35 -17.66 2.78
CA LEU A 115 -1.17 -17.06 1.72
C LEU A 115 -0.35 -17.05 0.44
N ILE A 116 -0.88 -17.64 -0.63
CA ILE A 116 -0.19 -17.79 -1.91
C ILE A 116 -0.87 -16.90 -2.95
N PHE A 117 -0.16 -15.87 -3.41
CA PHE A 117 -0.59 -15.04 -4.53
C PHE A 117 0.11 -15.51 -5.80
N ARG A 118 -0.66 -15.83 -6.83
CA ARG A 118 -0.14 -16.29 -8.12
C ARG A 118 -0.13 -15.13 -9.11
N ALA A 119 1.07 -14.71 -9.52
CA ALA A 119 1.26 -13.56 -10.42
C ALA A 119 0.61 -13.75 -11.79
N ASP A 120 0.44 -15.01 -12.23
CA ASP A 120 -0.12 -15.42 -13.52
C ASP A 120 -1.62 -15.71 -13.49
N ASN A 121 -2.32 -15.42 -12.38
CA ASN A 121 -3.75 -15.68 -12.27
C ASN A 121 -4.56 -14.72 -13.18
N PRO A 122 -5.27 -15.24 -14.20
CA PRO A 122 -6.01 -14.40 -15.15
C PRO A 122 -7.21 -13.67 -14.54
N ASP A 123 -7.74 -14.17 -13.41
CA ASP A 123 -8.89 -13.58 -12.72
C ASP A 123 -8.48 -12.55 -11.65
N ALA A 124 -7.18 -12.40 -11.36
CA ALA A 124 -6.64 -11.48 -10.37
C ALA A 124 -5.66 -10.49 -11.00
N SER A 125 -6.21 -9.45 -11.62
CA SER A 125 -5.46 -8.48 -12.44
C SER A 125 -4.32 -7.76 -11.72
N LEU A 126 -4.33 -7.69 -10.38
CA LEU A 126 -3.30 -7.03 -9.58
C LEU A 126 -2.40 -7.99 -8.80
N ASN A 127 -2.57 -9.31 -8.93
CA ASN A 127 -1.69 -10.27 -8.24
C ASN A 127 -0.23 -10.11 -8.65
N GLY A 128 0.06 -9.93 -9.94
CA GLY A 128 1.44 -9.70 -10.40
C GLY A 128 2.08 -8.47 -9.75
N THR A 129 1.35 -7.36 -9.70
CA THR A 129 1.77 -6.14 -9.00
C THR A 129 2.01 -6.38 -7.52
N LEU A 130 1.09 -7.10 -6.85
CA LEU A 130 1.23 -7.44 -5.44
C LEU A 130 2.43 -8.36 -5.18
N CYS A 131 2.71 -9.32 -6.05
CA CYS A 131 3.90 -10.19 -5.94
C CYS A 131 5.19 -9.36 -5.97
N TYR A 132 5.32 -8.41 -6.91
CA TYR A 132 6.47 -7.51 -6.94
C TYR A 132 6.52 -6.59 -5.70
N LEU A 133 5.38 -6.12 -5.21
CA LEU A 133 5.33 -5.35 -3.95
C LEU A 133 5.83 -6.20 -2.76
N LEU A 134 5.39 -7.46 -2.66
CA LEU A 134 5.80 -8.38 -1.59
C LEU A 134 7.28 -8.77 -1.68
N GLU A 135 7.83 -8.90 -2.88
CA GLU A 135 9.27 -9.10 -3.10
C GLU A 135 10.06 -7.90 -2.56
N ASN A 136 9.68 -6.68 -2.93
CA ASN A 136 10.30 -5.46 -2.42
C ASN A 136 10.13 -5.31 -0.90
N PHE A 137 8.97 -5.68 -0.36
CA PHE A 137 8.71 -5.69 1.08
C PHE A 137 9.62 -6.68 1.80
N SER A 138 9.80 -7.88 1.26
CA SER A 138 10.69 -8.90 1.83
C SER A 138 12.12 -8.36 1.94
N SER A 139 12.64 -7.74 0.89
CA SER A 139 13.98 -7.13 0.92
C SER A 139 14.09 -5.99 1.94
N ALA A 140 13.09 -5.11 2.00
CA ALA A 140 13.04 -4.01 2.97
C ALA A 140 12.96 -4.51 4.42
N ARG A 141 12.21 -5.60 4.65
CA ARG A 141 12.04 -6.23 5.96
C ARG A 141 13.33 -6.88 6.46
N THR A 142 14.00 -7.68 5.63
CA THR A 142 15.29 -8.31 6.00
C THR A 142 16.28 -7.28 6.51
N TRP A 143 16.40 -6.14 5.81
CA TRP A 143 17.28 -5.06 6.23
C TRP A 143 16.88 -4.44 7.59
N SER A 144 15.58 -4.29 7.84
CA SER A 144 15.07 -3.76 9.12
C SER A 144 15.27 -4.71 10.30
N GLU A 145 15.23 -6.03 10.06
CA GLU A 145 15.40 -7.06 11.10
C GLU A 145 16.87 -7.33 11.41
N GLU A 146 17.74 -7.33 10.41
CA GLU A 146 19.19 -7.58 10.58
C GLU A 146 19.94 -6.38 11.17
N TYR A 147 19.51 -5.14 10.90
CA TYR A 147 20.21 -3.91 11.30
C TYR A 147 19.46 -3.09 12.35
N TRP A 148 18.86 -3.75 13.35
CA TRP A 148 18.34 -3.18 14.60
C TRP A 148 17.60 -1.82 14.46
N HIS A 149 16.29 -1.88 14.22
CA HIS A 149 15.36 -0.74 14.32
C HIS A 149 15.78 0.53 13.57
N ASN A 150 15.81 0.49 12.23
CA ASN A 150 15.64 1.70 11.44
C ASN A 150 14.17 1.87 11.03
N PRO A 151 13.26 2.26 11.95
CA PRO A 151 11.84 2.45 11.63
C PRO A 151 11.64 3.52 10.55
N LYS A 152 12.64 4.40 10.36
CA LYS A 152 12.60 5.42 9.33
C LYS A 152 12.60 4.82 7.93
N GLN A 153 13.43 3.82 7.64
CA GLN A 153 13.47 3.23 6.31
C GLN A 153 12.20 2.45 5.97
N MET A 154 11.69 1.64 6.91
CA MET A 154 10.41 0.95 6.74
C MET A 154 9.27 1.97 6.55
N LYS A 155 9.27 3.06 7.32
CA LYS A 155 8.29 4.14 7.18
C LYS A 155 8.40 4.83 5.81
N SER A 156 9.60 5.14 5.33
CA SER A 156 9.81 5.72 4.00
C SER A 156 9.34 4.76 2.91
N TRP A 157 9.68 3.46 3.01
CA TRP A 157 9.19 2.44 2.08
C TRP A 157 7.65 2.38 2.06
N MET A 158 7.00 2.41 3.23
CA MET A 158 5.52 2.43 3.30
C MET A 158 4.94 3.68 2.62
N GLN A 159 5.53 4.86 2.86
CA GLN A 159 5.06 6.12 2.28
C GLN A 159 5.19 6.17 0.76
N GLU A 160 6.32 5.68 0.25
CA GLU A 160 6.59 5.61 -1.18
C GLU A 160 5.61 4.68 -1.90
N ASN A 161 5.41 3.47 -1.37
CA ASN A 161 4.48 2.52 -1.95
C ASN A 161 3.03 2.99 -1.81
N THR A 162 2.66 3.62 -0.68
CA THR A 162 1.33 4.24 -0.51
C THR A 162 1.08 5.30 -1.57
N ALA A 163 2.04 6.19 -1.81
CA ALA A 163 1.93 7.21 -2.84
C ALA A 163 1.86 6.60 -4.26
N GLN A 164 2.68 5.60 -4.54
CA GLN A 164 2.74 4.93 -5.84
C GLN A 164 1.43 4.24 -6.21
N TYR A 165 0.80 3.55 -5.26
CA TYR A 165 -0.41 2.75 -5.51
C TYR A 165 -1.72 3.47 -5.15
N ALA A 166 -1.69 4.74 -4.75
CA ALA A 166 -2.89 5.52 -4.41
C ALA A 166 -3.93 5.60 -5.55
N GLY A 167 -3.47 5.51 -6.81
CA GLY A 167 -4.31 5.50 -8.01
C GLY A 167 -4.76 4.11 -8.48
N THR A 168 -4.49 3.05 -7.71
CA THR A 168 -4.77 1.66 -8.08
C THR A 168 -5.91 1.10 -7.22
N PRO A 169 -7.18 1.34 -7.59
CA PRO A 169 -8.31 0.97 -6.75
C PRO A 169 -8.52 -0.54 -6.70
N LEU A 170 -9.02 -1.02 -5.56
CA LEU A 170 -9.56 -2.35 -5.39
C LEU A 170 -11.08 -2.26 -5.31
N THR A 171 -11.77 -3.17 -5.99
CA THR A 171 -13.24 -3.27 -5.98
C THR A 171 -13.69 -4.56 -5.32
N ASP A 172 -14.87 -4.56 -4.72
CA ASP A 172 -15.40 -5.75 -4.08
C ASP A 172 -15.96 -6.71 -5.14
N LYS A 173 -15.71 -8.02 -4.93
CA LYS A 173 -16.37 -9.10 -5.66
C LYS A 173 -17.90 -8.94 -5.51
N PRO A 174 -18.68 -9.22 -6.56
CA PRO A 174 -20.13 -9.11 -6.47
C PRO A 174 -20.65 -10.04 -5.36
N LEU A 175 -21.54 -9.52 -4.52
CA LEU A 175 -22.29 -10.36 -3.60
C LEU A 175 -23.27 -11.18 -4.42
N TYR A 176 -23.21 -12.51 -4.30
CA TYR A 176 -24.28 -13.35 -4.79
C TYR A 176 -25.55 -13.00 -4.01
N SER A 177 -26.61 -12.63 -4.72
CA SER A 177 -27.91 -12.34 -4.11
C SER A 177 -28.62 -13.61 -3.63
N ALA A 178 -28.25 -14.75 -4.22
CA ALA A 178 -28.70 -16.07 -3.80
C ALA A 178 -28.01 -16.53 -2.52
N ASP A 179 -28.79 -17.16 -1.65
CA ASP A 179 -28.27 -17.87 -0.50
C ASP A 179 -27.55 -19.15 -0.95
N LEU A 180 -26.24 -19.03 -1.20
CA LEU A 180 -25.39 -20.13 -1.65
C LEU A 180 -25.25 -21.24 -0.59
N SER A 181 -25.63 -21.00 0.67
CA SER A 181 -25.61 -22.04 1.72
C SER A 181 -26.57 -23.20 1.44
N LYS A 182 -27.51 -23.00 0.51
CA LYS A 182 -28.46 -24.02 0.04
C LYS A 182 -27.84 -25.02 -0.94
N TYR A 183 -26.63 -24.78 -1.43
CA TYR A 183 -25.96 -25.60 -2.43
C TYR A 183 -24.66 -26.18 -1.86
N SER A 184 -24.35 -27.42 -2.22
CA SER A 184 -23.08 -28.04 -1.85
C SER A 184 -21.91 -27.44 -2.64
N LEU A 185 -20.73 -27.51 -2.04
CA LEU A 185 -19.49 -27.04 -2.65
C LEU A 185 -19.17 -27.79 -3.97
N ALA A 186 -19.59 -29.04 -4.08
CA ALA A 186 -19.44 -29.83 -5.31
C ALA A 186 -20.35 -29.30 -6.42
N GLU A 187 -21.62 -29.01 -6.12
CA GLU A 187 -22.56 -28.42 -7.08
C GLU A 187 -22.04 -27.08 -7.58
N LEU A 188 -21.70 -26.17 -6.67
CA LEU A 188 -21.21 -24.82 -7.00
C LEU A 188 -19.94 -24.87 -7.88
N LYS A 189 -19.02 -25.81 -7.63
CA LYS A 189 -17.78 -25.96 -8.42
C LYS A 189 -18.01 -26.42 -9.87
N THR A 190 -19.15 -27.04 -10.15
CA THR A 190 -19.51 -27.46 -11.51
C THR A 190 -20.23 -26.37 -12.31
N MET A 191 -20.63 -25.29 -11.65
CA MET A 191 -21.38 -24.20 -12.26
C MET A 191 -20.42 -23.21 -12.93
N THR A 192 -20.77 -22.81 -14.15
CA THR A 192 -20.13 -21.67 -14.83
C THR A 192 -20.43 -20.36 -14.08
N LYS A 193 -19.59 -19.34 -14.31
CA LYS A 193 -19.79 -18.01 -13.73
C LYS A 193 -21.18 -17.44 -14.01
N GLU A 194 -21.68 -17.62 -15.23
CA GLU A 194 -23.04 -17.20 -15.63
C GLU A 194 -24.13 -17.98 -14.89
N GLN A 195 -23.94 -19.28 -14.64
CA GLN A 195 -24.88 -20.07 -13.85
C GLN A 195 -24.91 -19.64 -12.38
N LEU A 196 -23.75 -19.31 -11.80
CA LEU A 196 -23.64 -18.80 -10.43
C LEU A 196 -24.31 -17.43 -10.28
N GLU A 197 -24.14 -16.54 -11.26
CA GLU A 197 -24.75 -15.20 -11.26
C GLU A 197 -26.29 -15.24 -11.38
N ASN A 198 -26.83 -16.32 -11.96
CA ASN A 198 -28.28 -16.52 -12.15
C ASN A 198 -28.96 -17.32 -11.04
N LEU A 199 -28.22 -17.74 -10.00
CA LEU A 199 -28.81 -18.37 -8.82
C LEU A 199 -29.78 -17.40 -8.13
N LYS A 200 -30.88 -17.94 -7.58
CA LYS A 200 -31.88 -17.22 -6.78
C LYS A 200 -31.89 -17.71 -5.35
#